data_AF-A0AAU5LVR2-F1
#
_entry.id   AF-A0AAU5LVR2-F1
#
_cell.length_a   1.000
_cell.length_b   1.000
_cell.length_c   1.000
_cell.angle_alpha   90.00
_cell.angle_beta   90.00
_cell.angle_gamma   90.00
#
_symmetry.space_group_name_H-M   'P 1'
#
loop_
_entity.id
_entity.type
_entity.pdbx_description
1 polymer ?
#
loop_
_entity_poly.entity_id
_entity_poly.type
_entity_poly.pdbx_seq_one_letter_code
_entity_poly.pdbx_strand_id
1 'polypeptide(L)'
;MPTVSWLRRWLAAVLIVVLTATVLSPVEASPRAVAELQHPRQQFLRSSTAGLFLHWGMRTSPGYTSCSAWENAVKAGGWDPAYWVTEAQKLHTQYLVLATFHSRLGYARPWPSAVPGSCRTTRDMVREVIDAATAKGLKVVLYLTDDPQWHAEGLPDGKSWLNSQAYSAYKGHNVDLTTRDGFGEFSYDLFVEAMQRYPDLAGFWIDNDNAYWERNGLYERIRRDRPSFTLSNNNEDTPIMDMISNEQKTGMSPAYDYPQAAYTAAPRLIEADFKLPSSGPWWYGGSDQSVDYKLTLGRLITNAGSSIKALMAETAMVNGKFPSKQAEFNNLADKYLGAIWPSIGGTEGGGYSFGGFKPGFWNDGAHGVTTISKTDPNLHYLHVLTRPSGSSLRIRDNGYRVTQVTNFRTGAVIAHSQSAGILTLTGISSWDPYDTVFRVTTNGRAGIIPPSSYVMSASAGSSPSNVADGNYLTYWDSNKTTPVSLRFDLGTAQRVQYVGINQREDSVSYARSSTEQSARIRDYKVYVSSNGTSWGSPIKTGTLPSRRGVVFIDLPVTTTRHVRLEVVNTHAASSDTTRYKRLRIDEAWLGTSY
;
A
#
# COMPACT_ATOMS: atom_id res chain seq x y z
N MET A 1 4.01 90.14 6.62
CA MET A 1 4.48 89.49 7.86
C MET A 1 3.45 88.44 8.27
N PRO A 2 3.89 87.22 8.64
CA PRO A 2 3.08 86.00 8.59
C PRO A 2 2.20 85.83 9.84
N THR A 3 1.17 84.99 9.79
CA THR A 3 1.09 83.78 10.65
C THR A 3 -0.25 83.03 10.51
N VAL A 4 -0.12 81.70 10.67
CA VAL A 4 -1.14 80.68 11.01
C VAL A 4 -2.19 80.33 9.93
N SER A 5 -2.10 79.13 9.35
CA SER A 5 -3.24 78.22 9.09
C SER A 5 -2.89 77.03 8.17
N TRP A 6 -1.85 76.24 8.45
CA TRP A 6 -1.58 75.01 7.66
C TRP A 6 -1.43 73.72 8.45
N LEU A 7 -1.50 73.75 9.80
CA LEU A 7 -1.32 72.52 10.61
C LEU A 7 -2.60 71.84 11.12
N ARG A 8 -3.80 72.41 10.92
CA ARG A 8 -5.05 71.82 11.46
C ARG A 8 -5.94 71.09 10.45
N ARG A 9 -5.59 71.07 9.15
CA ARG A 9 -6.39 70.36 8.12
C ARG A 9 -5.80 69.03 7.65
N TRP A 10 -4.55 68.71 7.99
CA TRP A 10 -3.91 67.46 7.58
C TRP A 10 -4.04 66.31 8.60
N LEU A 11 -4.46 66.58 9.83
CA LEU A 11 -4.60 65.55 10.88
C LEU A 11 -5.99 64.88 10.92
N ALA A 12 -6.99 65.42 10.23
CA ALA A 12 -8.34 64.82 10.18
C ALA A 12 -8.57 63.87 8.98
N ALA A 13 -7.72 63.93 7.95
CA ALA A 13 -7.82 63.05 6.77
C ALA A 13 -6.98 61.77 6.87
N VAL A 14 -6.00 61.72 7.79
CA VAL A 14 -5.16 60.53 8.01
C VAL A 14 -5.77 59.56 9.03
N LEU A 15 -6.73 60.00 9.86
CA LEU A 15 -7.37 59.14 10.85
C LEU A 15 -8.59 58.34 10.36
N ILE A 16 -9.11 58.61 9.15
CA ILE A 16 -10.25 57.88 8.57
C ILE A 16 -9.83 56.83 7.53
N VAL A 17 -8.57 56.86 7.08
CA VAL A 17 -8.00 55.82 6.17
C VAL A 17 -7.29 54.70 6.94
N VAL A 18 -7.09 54.85 8.26
CA VAL A 18 -6.44 53.84 9.11
C VAL A 18 -7.44 53.00 9.93
N LEU A 19 -8.75 53.29 9.83
CA LEU A 19 -9.81 52.58 10.60
C LEU A 19 -10.77 51.74 9.76
N THR A 20 -10.48 51.52 8.47
CA THR A 20 -11.25 50.63 7.57
C THR A 20 -10.37 49.58 6.87
N ALA A 21 -9.22 49.25 7.46
CA ALA A 21 -8.29 48.23 6.95
C ALA A 21 -8.08 47.04 7.91
N THR A 22 -8.93 46.87 8.92
CA THR A 22 -8.75 45.84 9.96
C THR A 22 -10.05 45.13 10.35
N VAL A 23 -10.82 44.62 9.40
CA VAL A 23 -11.65 43.40 9.59
C VAL A 23 -11.94 42.83 8.20
N LEU A 24 -11.01 42.04 7.69
CA LEU A 24 -11.23 40.93 6.75
C LEU A 24 -9.88 40.20 6.72
N SER A 25 -9.51 39.62 7.87
CA SER A 25 -8.58 38.51 7.82
C SER A 25 -9.19 37.50 6.87
N PRO A 26 -8.50 37.04 5.82
CA PRO A 26 -8.88 35.76 5.28
C PRO A 26 -8.81 34.84 6.49
N VAL A 27 -9.92 34.16 6.79
CA VAL A 27 -9.78 32.85 7.41
C VAL A 27 -8.94 32.12 6.39
N GLU A 28 -7.61 32.16 6.57
CA GLU A 28 -6.69 31.24 5.95
C GLU A 28 -7.25 29.90 6.39
N ALA A 29 -8.05 29.30 5.52
CA ALA A 29 -8.37 27.90 5.63
C ALA A 29 -7.00 27.26 5.71
N SER A 30 -6.63 26.78 6.92
CA SER A 30 -5.38 26.05 7.12
C SER A 30 -5.25 25.12 5.93
N PRO A 31 -4.16 25.19 5.15
CA PRO A 31 -4.04 24.37 3.96
C PRO A 31 -4.35 22.95 4.39
N ARG A 32 -5.42 22.36 3.81
CA ARG A 32 -5.80 20.98 4.14
C ARG A 32 -4.53 20.17 4.01
N ALA A 33 -4.10 19.50 5.08
CA ALA A 33 -2.86 18.74 5.06
C ALA A 33 -2.91 17.76 3.88
N VAL A 34 -2.03 17.96 2.90
CA VAL A 34 -1.92 17.08 1.73
C VAL A 34 -0.83 16.08 2.06
N ALA A 35 -1.13 14.79 1.91
CA ALA A 35 -0.16 13.74 2.14
C ALA A 35 1.07 13.97 1.24
N GLU A 36 2.27 13.87 1.81
CA GLU A 36 3.47 13.93 1.00
C GLU A 36 3.63 12.64 0.20
N LEU A 37 3.76 12.76 -1.13
CA LEU A 37 3.73 11.62 -2.04
C LEU A 37 5.10 11.26 -2.62
N GLN A 38 6.13 12.11 -2.53
CA GLN A 38 7.44 11.85 -3.16
C GLN A 38 8.60 12.42 -2.34
N HIS A 39 8.44 12.55 -1.01
CA HIS A 39 9.49 13.12 -0.16
C HIS A 39 10.73 12.19 -0.13
N PRO A 40 11.98 12.70 -0.10
CA PRO A 40 13.19 11.87 -0.11
C PRO A 40 13.25 10.76 0.95
N ARG A 41 12.67 10.99 2.14
CA ARG A 41 12.56 9.96 3.20
C ARG A 41 11.80 8.70 2.78
N GLN A 42 10.87 8.82 1.83
CA GLN A 42 10.08 7.72 1.29
C GLN A 42 10.86 6.89 0.27
N GLN A 43 12.02 7.38 -0.20
CA GLN A 43 12.72 6.78 -1.33
C GLN A 43 13.10 5.33 -1.08
N PHE A 44 13.53 4.98 0.13
CA PHE A 44 13.88 3.59 0.44
C PHE A 44 12.65 2.68 0.29
N LEU A 45 11.49 3.06 0.83
CA LEU A 45 10.25 2.30 0.66
C LEU A 45 9.78 2.23 -0.79
N ARG A 46 9.99 3.29 -1.59
CA ARG A 46 9.68 3.29 -3.04
C ARG A 46 10.59 2.35 -3.84
N SER A 47 11.82 2.16 -3.37
CA SER A 47 12.77 1.20 -3.94
C SER A 47 12.60 -0.23 -3.42
N SER A 48 11.87 -0.41 -2.32
CA SER A 48 11.64 -1.71 -1.70
C SER A 48 10.54 -2.51 -2.38
N THR A 49 10.73 -3.82 -2.44
CA THR A 49 9.69 -4.79 -2.80
C THR A 49 9.06 -5.40 -1.54
N ALA A 50 9.86 -5.66 -0.51
CA ALA A 50 9.42 -6.40 0.67
C ALA A 50 10.22 -6.06 1.93
N GLY A 51 9.63 -6.37 3.09
CA GLY A 51 10.25 -6.33 4.41
C GLY A 51 10.01 -7.60 5.21
N LEU A 52 10.81 -7.81 6.26
CA LEU A 52 10.65 -8.89 7.23
C LEU A 52 10.16 -8.31 8.57
N PHE A 53 9.05 -8.81 9.08
CA PHE A 53 8.42 -8.36 10.33
C PHE A 53 8.70 -9.35 11.45
N LEU A 54 9.29 -8.87 12.55
CA LEU A 54 9.76 -9.70 13.65
C LEU A 54 9.01 -9.36 14.93
N HIS A 55 8.07 -10.22 15.30
CA HIS A 55 7.38 -10.13 16.59
C HIS A 55 8.09 -11.01 17.61
N TRP A 56 8.78 -10.36 18.55
CA TRP A 56 9.69 -11.07 19.44
C TRP A 56 9.84 -10.36 20.79
N GLY A 57 9.51 -11.05 21.88
CA GLY A 57 9.55 -10.46 23.22
C GLY A 57 9.48 -11.53 24.30
N MET A 58 9.18 -11.10 25.53
CA MET A 58 9.23 -12.00 26.70
C MET A 58 8.25 -13.16 26.62
N ARG A 59 7.14 -13.02 25.89
CA ARG A 59 6.15 -14.09 25.71
C ARG A 59 6.36 -14.94 24.45
N THR A 60 7.43 -14.70 23.69
CA THR A 60 7.91 -15.66 22.67
C THR A 60 8.24 -16.97 23.37
N SER A 61 7.77 -18.10 22.84
CA SER A 61 7.91 -19.40 23.50
C SER A 61 9.37 -19.90 23.55
N PRO A 62 9.84 -20.47 24.68
CA PRO A 62 9.15 -20.52 25.98
C PRO A 62 9.02 -19.13 26.60
N GLY A 63 7.83 -18.81 27.12
CA GLY A 63 7.57 -17.48 27.68
C GLY A 63 8.26 -17.25 29.03
N TYR A 64 8.60 -16.00 29.31
CA TYR A 64 9.24 -15.52 30.53
C TYR A 64 8.42 -14.41 31.19
N THR A 65 8.46 -14.35 32.51
CA THR A 65 7.87 -13.25 33.32
C THR A 65 8.90 -12.33 33.95
N SER A 66 10.19 -12.68 33.85
CA SER A 66 11.32 -11.85 34.26
C SER A 66 12.13 -11.42 33.05
N CYS A 67 12.36 -10.11 32.92
CA CYS A 67 13.11 -9.56 31.79
C CYS A 67 14.59 -9.96 31.82
N SER A 68 15.19 -10.07 33.01
CA SER A 68 16.54 -10.58 33.15
C SER A 68 16.62 -12.06 32.78
N ALA A 69 15.60 -12.87 33.11
CA ALA A 69 15.55 -14.27 32.71
C ALA A 69 15.41 -14.40 31.19
N TRP A 70 14.55 -13.59 30.56
CA TRP A 70 14.40 -13.54 29.12
C TRP A 70 15.71 -13.11 28.44
N GLU A 71 16.32 -12.00 28.88
CA GLU A 71 17.60 -11.53 28.32
C GLU A 71 18.71 -12.59 28.47
N ASN A 72 18.77 -13.29 29.61
CA ASN A 72 19.72 -14.37 29.82
C ASN A 72 19.46 -15.56 28.86
N ALA A 73 18.20 -15.91 28.62
CA ALA A 73 17.85 -16.98 27.69
C ALA A 73 18.20 -16.62 26.24
N VAL A 74 17.97 -15.36 25.83
CA VAL A 74 18.40 -14.82 24.53
C VAL A 74 19.92 -14.97 24.37
N LYS A 75 20.69 -14.52 25.38
CA LYS A 75 22.16 -14.60 25.36
C LYS A 75 22.67 -16.04 25.36
N ALA A 76 22.17 -16.88 26.26
CA ALA A 76 22.57 -18.28 26.38
C ALA A 76 22.17 -19.10 25.14
N GLY A 77 21.10 -18.71 24.45
CA GLY A 77 20.67 -19.31 23.18
C GLY A 77 21.54 -18.92 21.98
N GLY A 78 22.51 -18.02 22.15
CA GLY A 78 23.40 -17.59 21.06
C GLY A 78 22.72 -16.67 20.05
N TRP A 79 21.80 -15.80 20.50
CA TRP A 79 21.15 -14.83 19.63
C TRP A 79 22.16 -13.94 18.89
N ASP A 80 21.96 -13.82 17.59
CA ASP A 80 22.80 -13.09 16.65
C ASP A 80 21.93 -12.29 15.68
N PRO A 81 22.03 -10.95 15.65
CA PRO A 81 21.25 -10.11 14.73
C PRO A 81 21.61 -10.37 13.25
N ALA A 82 22.85 -10.80 12.95
CA ALA A 82 23.26 -11.08 11.58
C ALA A 82 22.51 -12.27 10.97
N TYR A 83 22.02 -13.18 11.81
CA TYR A 83 21.13 -14.25 11.36
C TYR A 83 19.83 -13.70 10.77
N TRP A 84 19.14 -12.79 11.46
CA TRP A 84 17.90 -12.18 10.95
C TRP A 84 18.14 -11.44 9.63
N VAL A 85 19.24 -10.71 9.52
CA VAL A 85 19.62 -10.02 8.28
C VAL A 85 19.88 -11.02 7.15
N THR A 86 20.55 -12.12 7.44
CA THR A 86 20.82 -13.18 6.45
C THR A 86 19.53 -13.82 5.94
N GLU A 87 18.60 -14.13 6.84
CA GLU A 87 17.29 -14.69 6.47
C GLU A 87 16.44 -13.67 5.69
N ALA A 88 16.50 -12.39 6.06
CA ALA A 88 15.87 -11.31 5.31
C ALA A 88 16.42 -11.17 3.87
N GLN A 89 17.72 -11.37 3.68
CA GLN A 89 18.36 -11.35 2.36
C GLN A 89 17.93 -12.53 1.48
N LYS A 90 17.74 -13.73 2.06
CA LYS A 90 17.17 -14.89 1.35
C LYS A 90 15.78 -14.61 0.79
N LEU A 91 15.00 -13.77 1.46
CA LEU A 91 13.67 -13.33 1.01
C LEU A 91 13.73 -12.14 0.05
N HIS A 92 14.94 -11.67 -0.29
CA HIS A 92 15.16 -10.46 -1.08
C HIS A 92 14.43 -9.23 -0.51
N THR A 93 14.36 -9.11 0.82
CA THR A 93 13.76 -7.94 1.50
C THR A 93 14.78 -6.80 1.61
N GLN A 94 14.28 -5.57 1.79
CA GLN A 94 15.10 -4.35 1.90
C GLN A 94 15.06 -3.73 3.30
N TYR A 95 14.16 -4.19 4.17
CA TYR A 95 14.01 -3.64 5.51
C TYR A 95 13.46 -4.66 6.51
N LEU A 96 13.74 -4.41 7.78
CA LEU A 96 13.20 -5.12 8.93
C LEU A 96 12.21 -4.22 9.67
N VAL A 97 11.13 -4.80 10.18
CA VAL A 97 10.24 -4.16 11.16
C VAL A 97 10.34 -4.93 12.47
N LEU A 98 10.70 -4.24 13.57
CA LEU A 98 10.94 -4.89 14.87
C LEU A 98 9.78 -4.65 15.85
N ALA A 99 8.84 -5.60 15.91
CA ALA A 99 7.72 -5.64 16.87
C ALA A 99 8.12 -6.31 18.19
N THR A 100 9.01 -5.64 18.91
CA THR A 100 9.52 -6.12 20.20
C THR A 100 8.80 -5.50 21.39
N PHE A 101 8.61 -4.18 21.36
CA PHE A 101 7.70 -3.48 22.27
C PHE A 101 6.25 -3.67 21.81
N HIS A 102 5.68 -4.83 22.14
CA HIS A 102 4.37 -5.26 21.66
C HIS A 102 3.46 -5.65 22.83
N SER A 103 2.17 -5.30 22.72
CA SER A 103 1.21 -5.38 23.82
C SER A 103 1.05 -6.78 24.38
N ARG A 104 1.01 -7.78 23.49
CA ARG A 104 0.91 -9.20 23.85
C ARG A 104 2.26 -9.89 24.09
N LEU A 105 3.39 -9.20 24.01
CA LEU A 105 4.73 -9.76 24.22
C LEU A 105 5.41 -9.26 25.49
N GLY A 106 4.62 -8.75 26.44
CA GLY A 106 5.09 -8.32 27.76
C GLY A 106 5.70 -6.91 27.77
N TYR A 107 5.42 -6.10 26.74
CA TYR A 107 5.88 -4.70 26.64
C TYR A 107 7.40 -4.55 26.83
N ALA A 108 8.14 -5.56 26.37
CA ALA A 108 9.57 -5.62 26.56
C ALA A 108 10.28 -4.64 25.64
N ARG A 109 11.19 -3.86 26.22
CA ARG A 109 12.04 -2.95 25.48
C ARG A 109 13.42 -3.58 25.38
N PRO A 110 13.80 -4.17 24.23
CA PRO A 110 15.10 -4.82 24.06
C PRO A 110 16.24 -3.81 23.85
N TRP A 111 16.23 -2.73 24.64
CA TRP A 111 17.28 -1.75 24.74
C TRP A 111 17.35 -1.18 26.17
N PRO A 112 18.51 -0.61 26.59
CA PRO A 112 18.67 -0.02 27.92
C PRO A 112 18.00 1.37 28.02
N SER A 113 16.67 1.38 27.92
CA SER A 113 15.81 2.56 28.03
C SER A 113 15.94 3.25 29.38
N ALA A 114 16.17 4.56 29.46
CA ALA A 114 16.15 5.32 30.71
C ALA A 114 14.73 5.53 31.26
N VAL A 115 13.71 5.50 30.40
CA VAL A 115 12.30 5.69 30.80
C VAL A 115 11.83 4.48 31.61
N PRO A 116 11.30 4.61 32.84
CA PRO A 116 10.68 3.49 33.55
C PRO A 116 9.23 3.28 33.07
N GLY A 117 8.62 2.13 33.37
CA GLY A 117 7.20 1.89 33.05
C GLY A 117 6.91 0.50 32.50
N SER A 118 7.89 -0.12 31.84
CA SER A 118 7.87 -1.55 31.52
C SER A 118 9.28 -2.12 31.63
N CYS A 119 9.43 -3.43 31.41
CA CYS A 119 10.74 -4.04 31.49
C CYS A 119 11.69 -3.58 30.35
N ARG A 120 13.00 -3.68 30.59
CA ARG A 120 14.06 -3.29 29.65
C ARG A 120 15.26 -4.23 29.78
N THR A 121 15.97 -4.46 28.68
CA THR A 121 17.23 -5.22 28.69
C THR A 121 18.42 -4.32 29.03
N THR A 122 19.53 -4.94 29.43
CA THR A 122 20.82 -4.25 29.59
C THR A 122 21.61 -4.20 28.29
N ARG A 123 21.53 -5.26 27.48
CA ARG A 123 22.04 -5.33 26.11
C ARG A 123 21.15 -4.52 25.18
N ASP A 124 21.76 -3.75 24.27
CA ASP A 124 21.05 -2.94 23.28
C ASP A 124 20.84 -3.74 21.98
N MET A 125 19.84 -4.63 22.00
CA MET A 125 19.58 -5.53 20.87
C MET A 125 19.02 -4.76 19.66
N VAL A 126 18.33 -3.63 19.88
CA VAL A 126 17.86 -2.77 18.79
C VAL A 126 19.05 -2.19 18.03
N ARG A 127 20.02 -1.58 18.73
CA ARG A 127 21.25 -1.06 18.10
C ARG A 127 21.97 -2.15 17.30
N GLU A 128 22.15 -3.33 17.90
CA GLU A 128 22.85 -4.44 17.25
C GLU A 128 22.15 -4.92 15.96
N VAL A 129 20.81 -4.90 15.90
CA VAL A 129 20.07 -5.21 14.66
C VAL A 129 20.23 -4.09 13.62
N ILE A 130 20.17 -2.82 14.04
CA ILE A 130 20.38 -1.69 13.11
C ILE A 130 21.78 -1.73 12.51
N ASP A 131 22.81 -2.03 13.30
CA ASP A 131 24.20 -2.17 12.83
C ASP A 131 24.33 -3.32 11.83
N ALA A 132 23.82 -4.51 12.17
CA ALA A 132 23.87 -5.66 11.29
C ALA A 132 23.13 -5.42 9.96
N ALA A 133 21.95 -4.80 10.02
CA ALA A 133 21.15 -4.49 8.83
C ALA A 133 21.83 -3.43 7.95
N THR A 134 22.32 -2.34 8.57
CA THR A 134 23.01 -1.25 7.87
C THR A 134 24.26 -1.74 7.16
N ALA A 135 25.05 -2.61 7.81
CA ALA A 135 26.23 -3.24 7.21
C ALA A 135 25.91 -4.07 5.95
N LYS A 136 24.64 -4.44 5.74
CA LYS A 136 24.15 -5.18 4.57
C LYS A 136 23.22 -4.35 3.67
N GLY A 137 23.09 -3.05 3.94
CA GLY A 137 22.27 -2.13 3.15
C GLY A 137 20.76 -2.24 3.42
N LEU A 138 20.35 -2.94 4.47
CA LEU A 138 18.95 -3.01 4.89
C LEU A 138 18.61 -1.85 5.84
N LYS A 139 17.35 -1.45 5.83
CA LYS A 139 16.78 -0.47 6.78
C LYS A 139 16.08 -1.16 7.94
N VAL A 140 16.00 -0.49 9.09
CA VAL A 140 15.24 -0.98 10.25
C VAL A 140 14.19 0.04 10.63
N VAL A 141 12.96 -0.41 10.76
CA VAL A 141 11.81 0.34 11.25
C VAL A 141 11.42 -0.23 12.61
N LEU A 142 11.20 0.63 13.60
CA LEU A 142 10.81 0.19 14.93
C LEU A 142 9.30 0.19 15.05
N TYR A 143 8.72 -0.93 15.46
CA TYR A 143 7.29 -0.99 15.75
C TYR A 143 7.03 -0.47 17.17
N LEU A 144 5.96 0.33 17.32
CA LEU A 144 5.46 0.84 18.59
C LEU A 144 3.96 0.55 18.69
N THR A 145 3.55 -0.07 19.79
CA THR A 145 2.13 -0.33 20.09
C THR A 145 1.50 0.85 20.84
N ASP A 146 0.19 1.04 20.66
CA ASP A 146 -0.62 1.95 21.48
C ASP A 146 -1.37 1.26 22.64
N ASP A 147 -1.38 -0.07 22.66
CA ASP A 147 -2.43 -0.84 23.32
C ASP A 147 -1.98 -1.36 24.70
N PRO A 148 -2.50 -0.83 25.82
CA PRO A 148 -2.20 -1.33 27.16
C PRO A 148 -3.11 -2.49 27.60
N GLN A 149 -4.11 -2.90 26.81
CA GLN A 149 -5.16 -3.85 27.22
C GLN A 149 -4.58 -5.15 27.80
N TRP A 150 -3.43 -5.59 27.29
CA TRP A 150 -2.81 -6.87 27.65
C TRP A 150 -1.81 -6.75 28.80
N HIS A 151 -1.84 -5.67 29.58
CA HIS A 151 -0.88 -5.38 30.64
C HIS A 151 -0.75 -6.46 31.72
N ALA A 152 -1.72 -7.36 31.88
CA ALA A 152 -1.64 -8.47 32.83
C ALA A 152 -1.53 -9.86 32.15
N GLU A 153 -1.51 -9.93 30.82
CA GLU A 153 -1.66 -11.19 30.09
C GLU A 153 -0.51 -12.17 30.37
N GLY A 154 -0.84 -13.38 30.85
CA GLY A 154 0.14 -14.43 31.14
C GLY A 154 0.93 -14.25 32.44
N LEU A 155 0.52 -13.31 33.31
CA LEU A 155 1.06 -13.13 34.65
C LEU A 155 0.13 -13.74 35.72
N PRO A 156 0.65 -14.00 36.95
CA PRO A 156 -0.20 -14.29 38.10
C PRO A 156 -1.17 -13.14 38.41
N ASP A 157 -2.29 -13.46 39.05
CA ASP A 157 -3.31 -12.48 39.43
C ASP A 157 -2.73 -11.28 40.21
N GLY A 158 -3.20 -10.09 39.85
CA GLY A 158 -2.76 -8.83 40.46
C GLY A 158 -1.36 -8.35 40.04
N LYS A 159 -0.71 -9.00 39.07
CA LYS A 159 0.55 -8.53 38.48
C LYS A 159 0.32 -7.82 37.14
N SER A 160 1.26 -6.96 36.78
CA SER A 160 1.23 -6.17 35.55
C SER A 160 2.63 -6.08 34.93
N TRP A 161 2.70 -6.15 33.61
CA TRP A 161 3.88 -5.82 32.80
C TRP A 161 4.20 -4.33 32.85
N LEU A 162 3.18 -3.50 33.13
CA LEU A 162 3.27 -2.05 33.21
C LEU A 162 3.34 -1.60 34.67
N ASN A 163 4.26 -0.68 34.95
CA ASN A 163 4.53 -0.13 36.27
C ASN A 163 4.20 1.36 36.31
N SER A 164 2.92 1.67 36.53
CA SER A 164 2.41 3.04 36.67
C SER A 164 3.10 3.83 37.77
N GLN A 165 3.47 3.19 38.90
CA GLN A 165 4.14 3.86 40.01
C GLN A 165 5.53 4.37 39.61
N ALA A 166 6.33 3.54 38.96
CA ALA A 166 7.67 3.91 38.53
C ALA A 166 7.64 5.02 37.47
N TYR A 167 6.70 4.95 36.52
CA TYR A 167 6.55 6.00 35.53
C TYR A 167 6.01 7.30 36.13
N SER A 168 5.02 7.23 37.04
CA SER A 168 4.50 8.40 37.76
C SER A 168 5.61 9.11 38.54
N ALA A 169 6.47 8.35 39.24
CA ALA A 169 7.61 8.91 39.96
C ALA A 169 8.60 9.61 39.01
N TYR A 170 8.83 9.05 37.83
CA TYR A 170 9.66 9.66 36.79
C TYR A 170 9.06 10.95 36.22
N LYS A 171 7.73 11.03 36.08
CA LYS A 171 7.02 12.20 35.55
C LYS A 171 6.68 13.25 36.60
N GLY A 172 6.83 12.93 37.88
CA GLY A 172 6.46 13.82 38.99
C GLY A 172 4.95 14.03 39.16
N HIS A 173 4.12 13.22 38.52
CA HIS A 173 2.66 13.25 38.65
C HIS A 173 2.07 11.86 38.38
N ASN A 174 0.82 11.64 38.78
CA ASN A 174 0.16 10.34 38.64
C ASN A 174 -0.20 10.06 37.18
N VAL A 175 0.29 8.93 36.65
CA VAL A 175 -0.01 8.43 35.31
C VAL A 175 -0.39 6.95 35.42
N ASP A 176 -1.55 6.58 34.89
CA ASP A 176 -1.99 5.18 34.83
C ASP A 176 -1.71 4.58 33.45
N LEU A 177 -0.66 3.75 33.38
CA LEU A 177 -0.24 3.06 32.16
C LEU A 177 -1.24 2.01 31.67
N THR A 178 -2.24 1.63 32.46
CA THR A 178 -3.27 0.67 32.01
C THR A 178 -4.38 1.35 31.20
N THR A 179 -4.40 2.68 31.19
CA THR A 179 -5.28 3.48 30.34
C THR A 179 -4.58 3.83 29.03
N ARG A 180 -5.32 3.95 27.91
CA ARG A 180 -4.75 4.39 26.62
C ARG A 180 -4.07 5.75 26.74
N ASP A 181 -4.57 6.63 27.60
CA ASP A 181 -4.03 7.98 27.80
C ASP A 181 -2.67 7.96 28.49
N GLY A 182 -2.58 7.31 29.66
CA GLY A 182 -1.32 7.22 30.40
C GLY A 182 -0.29 6.33 29.69
N PHE A 183 -0.73 5.28 28.99
CA PHE A 183 0.14 4.52 28.10
C PHE A 183 0.62 5.35 26.91
N GLY A 184 -0.24 6.22 26.38
CA GLY A 184 0.09 7.19 25.34
C GLY A 184 1.21 8.13 25.77
N GLU A 185 1.18 8.62 27.01
CA GLU A 185 2.25 9.43 27.60
C GLU A 185 3.58 8.66 27.70
N PHE A 186 3.52 7.44 28.23
CA PHE A 186 4.69 6.58 28.35
C PHE A 186 5.32 6.25 27.00
N SER A 187 4.51 5.79 26.05
CA SER A 187 4.97 5.45 24.70
C SER A 187 5.46 6.69 23.94
N TYR A 188 4.90 7.88 24.15
CA TYR A 188 5.43 9.14 23.62
C TYR A 188 6.89 9.34 24.05
N ASP A 189 7.20 9.17 25.35
CA ASP A 189 8.58 9.25 25.83
C ASP A 189 9.48 8.16 25.22
N LEU A 190 8.95 6.97 24.90
CA LEU A 190 9.68 5.93 24.17
C LEU A 190 9.98 6.30 22.72
N PHE A 191 9.05 6.91 21.99
CA PHE A 191 9.32 7.44 20.64
C PHE A 191 10.46 8.46 20.69
N VAL A 192 10.41 9.38 21.65
CA VAL A 192 11.43 10.43 21.84
C VAL A 192 12.78 9.82 22.15
N GLU A 193 12.83 8.87 23.08
CA GLU A 193 14.06 8.17 23.42
C GLU A 193 14.61 7.39 22.23
N ALA A 194 13.77 6.63 21.50
CA ALA A 194 14.19 5.86 20.34
C ALA A 194 14.77 6.77 19.25
N MET A 195 14.13 7.92 18.99
CA MET A 195 14.66 8.93 18.07
C MET A 195 16.04 9.41 18.53
N GLN A 196 16.26 9.67 19.82
CA GLN A 196 17.55 10.14 20.34
C GLN A 196 18.64 9.07 20.25
N ARG A 197 18.31 7.83 20.60
CA ARG A 197 19.25 6.69 20.62
C ARG A 197 19.64 6.19 19.25
N TYR A 198 18.72 6.20 18.29
CA TYR A 198 18.90 5.57 16.98
C TYR A 198 18.68 6.57 15.84
N PRO A 199 19.57 7.55 15.64
CA PRO A 199 19.43 8.56 14.59
C PRO A 199 19.37 8.00 13.15
N ASP A 200 19.86 6.77 12.96
CA ASP A 200 19.93 6.02 11.71
C ASP A 200 18.78 5.01 11.52
N LEU A 201 17.83 4.94 12.45
CA LEU A 201 16.58 4.22 12.27
C LEU A 201 15.84 4.77 11.03
N ALA A 202 15.14 3.91 10.31
CA ALA A 202 14.40 4.31 9.11
C ALA A 202 13.03 4.90 9.42
N GLY A 203 12.52 4.72 10.66
CA GLY A 203 11.29 5.32 11.14
C GLY A 203 10.48 4.38 12.03
N PHE A 204 9.18 4.64 12.12
CA PHE A 204 8.25 3.91 12.98
C PHE A 204 7.14 3.21 12.21
N TRP A 205 6.80 2.01 12.68
CA TRP A 205 5.59 1.28 12.31
C TRP A 205 4.65 1.35 13.52
N ILE A 206 3.46 1.91 13.33
CA ILE A 206 2.57 2.30 14.42
C ILE A 206 1.37 1.35 14.41
N ASP A 207 1.21 0.60 15.49
CA ASP A 207 0.03 -0.25 15.69
C ASP A 207 -1.08 0.54 16.37
N ASN A 208 -2.06 0.93 15.56
CA ASN A 208 -3.15 1.83 15.91
C ASN A 208 -2.68 3.22 16.36
N ASP A 209 -3.54 4.24 16.26
CA ASP A 209 -3.22 5.60 16.70
C ASP A 209 -3.68 5.88 18.15
N ASN A 210 -2.97 6.76 18.84
CA ASN A 210 -3.26 7.17 20.19
C ASN A 210 -3.57 8.67 20.27
N ALA A 211 -4.74 9.01 20.82
CA ALA A 211 -5.16 10.40 21.00
C ALA A 211 -4.18 11.25 21.85
N TYR A 212 -3.36 10.63 22.70
CA TYR A 212 -2.25 11.30 23.39
C TYR A 212 -1.19 11.80 22.43
N TRP A 213 -0.80 10.98 21.46
CA TRP A 213 0.24 11.32 20.51
C TRP A 213 -0.20 12.49 19.64
N GLU A 214 -1.43 12.45 19.13
CA GLU A 214 -2.00 13.52 18.31
C GLU A 214 -2.09 14.84 19.07
N ARG A 215 -2.72 14.86 20.26
CA ARG A 215 -2.94 16.10 21.01
C ARG A 215 -1.64 16.74 21.51
N ASN A 216 -0.58 15.94 21.68
CA ASN A 216 0.74 16.39 22.12
C ASN A 216 1.76 16.51 20.97
N GLY A 217 1.29 16.48 19.72
CA GLY A 217 2.09 16.77 18.52
C GLY A 217 3.26 15.81 18.31
N LEU A 218 3.08 14.51 18.58
CA LEU A 218 4.14 13.51 18.42
C LEU A 218 4.64 13.49 16.98
N TYR A 219 3.74 13.45 16.00
CA TYR A 219 4.12 13.26 14.62
C TYR A 219 4.82 14.49 14.06
N GLU A 220 4.35 15.70 14.37
CA GLU A 220 5.02 16.97 14.05
C GLU A 220 6.41 17.01 14.66
N ARG A 221 6.54 16.54 15.91
CA ARG A 221 7.83 16.42 16.57
C ARG A 221 8.75 15.43 15.85
N ILE A 222 8.27 14.27 15.43
CA ILE A 222 9.07 13.31 14.65
C ILE A 222 9.54 13.97 13.34
N ARG A 223 8.65 14.68 12.63
CA ARG A 223 9.04 15.41 11.41
C ARG A 223 10.10 16.47 11.67
N ARG A 224 10.05 17.16 12.81
CA ARG A 224 11.04 18.17 13.19
C ARG A 224 12.38 17.56 13.62
N ASP A 225 12.35 16.58 14.53
CA ASP A 225 13.54 16.04 15.20
C ASP A 225 14.24 14.98 14.31
N ARG A 226 13.47 14.27 13.49
CA ARG A 226 13.91 13.20 12.58
C ARG A 226 13.21 13.28 11.21
N PRO A 227 13.48 14.33 10.40
CA PRO A 227 12.82 14.53 9.10
C PRO A 227 13.05 13.40 8.08
N SER A 228 14.05 12.56 8.30
CA SER A 228 14.34 11.37 7.49
C SER A 228 13.51 10.14 7.85
N PHE A 229 12.72 10.17 8.94
CA PHE A 229 12.02 8.98 9.42
C PHE A 229 10.70 8.74 8.68
N THR A 230 10.54 7.47 8.32
CA THR A 230 9.32 6.69 8.11
C THR A 230 8.18 6.91 9.10
N LEU A 231 6.94 7.19 8.70
CA LEU A 231 5.77 6.88 9.52
C LEU A 231 4.85 5.91 8.77
N SER A 232 4.60 4.73 9.33
CA SER A 232 3.61 3.77 8.84
C SER A 232 2.56 3.49 9.91
N ASN A 233 1.30 3.31 9.52
CA ASN A 233 0.20 2.94 10.43
C ASN A 233 -0.63 1.80 9.82
N ASN A 234 -1.18 0.90 10.63
CA ASN A 234 -1.95 -0.25 10.14
C ASN A 234 -3.45 -0.04 9.92
N ASN A 235 -4.04 1.03 10.49
CA ASN A 235 -5.47 1.27 10.47
C ASN A 235 -5.88 2.63 9.90
N GLU A 236 -4.94 3.58 9.79
CA GLU A 236 -5.22 4.95 9.41
C GLU A 236 -4.37 5.44 8.24
N ASP A 237 -5.03 5.85 7.15
CA ASP A 237 -4.38 6.51 6.00
C ASP A 237 -4.55 8.04 6.12
N THR A 238 -3.78 8.65 7.02
CA THR A 238 -3.78 10.10 7.23
C THR A 238 -2.65 10.80 6.46
N PRO A 239 -2.75 12.11 6.18
CA PRO A 239 -1.70 12.87 5.50
C PRO A 239 -0.33 12.85 6.18
N ILE A 240 -0.28 12.70 7.50
CA ILE A 240 0.97 12.72 8.25
C ILE A 240 1.74 11.39 8.13
N MET A 241 1.05 10.28 7.84
CA MET A 241 1.65 8.97 7.62
C MET A 241 2.23 8.87 6.21
N ASP A 242 3.41 8.28 6.05
CA ASP A 242 4.02 8.04 4.74
C ASP A 242 3.43 6.78 4.07
N MET A 243 3.05 5.78 4.87
CA MET A 243 2.62 4.47 4.41
C MET A 243 1.43 3.94 5.24
N ILE A 244 0.56 3.18 4.60
CA ILE A 244 -0.49 2.39 5.25
C ILE A 244 -0.15 0.90 5.14
N SER A 245 -0.18 0.21 6.27
CA SER A 245 0.17 -1.21 6.41
C SER A 245 -1.10 -2.03 6.61
N ASN A 246 -1.52 -2.75 5.57
CA ASN A 246 -2.77 -3.49 5.61
C ASN A 246 -2.51 -4.81 6.33
N GLU A 247 -2.90 -4.90 7.60
CA GLU A 247 -2.60 -6.07 8.43
C GLU A 247 -3.55 -7.25 8.16
N GLN A 248 -2.97 -8.44 7.92
CA GLN A 248 -3.54 -9.79 7.91
C GLN A 248 -4.94 -9.89 7.29
N LYS A 249 -5.10 -9.36 6.08
CA LYS A 249 -6.35 -9.42 5.35
C LYS A 249 -6.61 -10.85 4.82
N THR A 250 -7.90 -11.21 4.76
CA THR A 250 -8.41 -12.53 4.36
C THR A 250 -9.70 -12.38 3.55
N GLY A 251 -10.07 -13.43 2.81
CA GLY A 251 -11.29 -13.45 1.98
C GLY A 251 -11.05 -13.21 0.49
N MET A 252 -9.79 -12.98 0.09
CA MET A 252 -9.39 -12.84 -1.32
C MET A 252 -9.56 -14.15 -2.08
N SER A 253 -9.82 -14.05 -3.38
CA SER A 253 -9.89 -15.20 -4.29
C SER A 253 -9.09 -14.92 -5.56
N PRO A 254 -7.96 -15.64 -5.80
CA PRO A 254 -7.33 -16.62 -4.91
C PRO A 254 -6.80 -16.01 -3.59
N ALA A 255 -6.62 -16.82 -2.55
CA ALA A 255 -6.22 -16.35 -1.21
C ALA A 255 -4.85 -15.64 -1.16
N TYR A 256 -4.01 -15.89 -2.16
CA TYR A 256 -2.71 -15.24 -2.30
C TYR A 256 -2.78 -13.85 -2.95
N ASP A 257 -3.89 -13.47 -3.60
CA ASP A 257 -4.04 -12.15 -4.24
C ASP A 257 -4.41 -11.08 -3.21
N TYR A 258 -3.47 -10.84 -2.29
CA TYR A 258 -3.60 -9.88 -1.21
C TYR A 258 -4.04 -8.48 -1.64
N PRO A 259 -3.57 -7.93 -2.78
CA PRO A 259 -3.96 -6.60 -3.21
C PRO A 259 -5.47 -6.39 -3.32
N GLN A 260 -6.27 -7.43 -3.52
CA GLN A 260 -7.75 -7.34 -3.50
C GLN A 260 -8.31 -6.75 -2.19
N ALA A 261 -7.57 -6.87 -1.09
CA ALA A 261 -7.97 -6.37 0.22
C ALA A 261 -7.33 -5.02 0.60
N ALA A 262 -6.50 -4.45 -0.26
CA ALA A 262 -5.98 -3.10 -0.06
C ALA A 262 -7.06 -2.06 -0.41
N TYR A 263 -7.07 -0.94 0.32
CA TYR A 263 -8.07 0.13 0.15
C TYR A 263 -7.45 1.51 -0.09
N THR A 264 -6.15 1.58 -0.33
CA THR A 264 -5.44 2.84 -0.55
C THR A 264 -4.89 2.88 -1.97
N ALA A 265 -5.06 4.02 -2.65
CA ALA A 265 -4.63 4.19 -4.02
C ALA A 265 -3.19 4.70 -4.11
N ALA A 266 -2.47 4.26 -5.14
CA ALA A 266 -1.20 4.86 -5.54
C ALA A 266 -1.35 6.39 -5.79
N PRO A 267 -0.28 7.19 -5.60
CA PRO A 267 1.10 6.80 -5.27
C PRO A 267 1.40 6.80 -3.76
N ARG A 268 0.37 6.76 -2.89
CA ARG A 268 0.56 6.49 -1.46
C ARG A 268 1.37 5.20 -1.31
N LEU A 269 2.25 5.15 -0.33
CA LEU A 269 2.93 3.89 -0.03
C LEU A 269 1.93 2.96 0.63
N ILE A 270 1.82 1.76 0.06
CA ILE A 270 0.98 0.70 0.59
C ILE A 270 1.89 -0.47 0.96
N GLU A 271 1.61 -1.06 2.10
CA GLU A 271 2.22 -2.30 2.59
C GLU A 271 1.11 -3.30 2.91
N ALA A 272 1.45 -4.57 2.74
CA ALA A 272 0.59 -5.72 2.98
C ALA A 272 1.28 -6.65 3.98
N ASP A 273 0.77 -6.68 5.20
CA ASP A 273 1.40 -7.42 6.31
C ASP A 273 0.71 -8.76 6.48
N PHE A 274 1.50 -9.83 6.48
CA PHE A 274 0.93 -11.17 6.62
C PHE A 274 1.86 -12.13 7.33
N LYS A 275 1.25 -13.07 8.06
CA LYS A 275 1.98 -14.08 8.83
C LYS A 275 2.57 -15.19 7.97
N LEU A 276 3.76 -15.62 8.36
CA LEU A 276 4.39 -16.87 8.06
C LEU A 276 4.81 -17.53 9.40
N PRO A 277 4.24 -18.67 9.78
CA PRO A 277 3.16 -19.45 9.12
C PRO A 277 1.84 -18.66 9.02
N SER A 278 0.94 -19.05 8.11
CA SER A 278 -0.31 -18.33 7.87
C SER A 278 -1.37 -18.49 8.98
N SER A 279 -1.13 -19.40 9.93
CA SER A 279 -1.95 -19.65 11.11
C SER A 279 -1.15 -19.35 12.39
N GLY A 280 -1.81 -19.40 13.55
CA GLY A 280 -1.17 -19.08 14.83
C GLY A 280 -0.98 -17.58 15.09
N PRO A 281 -0.28 -17.22 16.18
CA PRO A 281 0.00 -15.84 16.54
C PRO A 281 1.09 -15.21 15.64
N TRP A 282 1.30 -13.89 15.77
CA TRP A 282 2.35 -13.16 15.05
C TRP A 282 3.78 -13.49 15.51
N TRP A 283 3.92 -14.10 16.69
CA TRP A 283 5.18 -14.50 17.32
C TRP A 283 5.29 -16.01 17.46
N TYR A 284 6.46 -16.53 17.85
CA TYR A 284 6.63 -17.96 18.03
C TYR A 284 5.87 -18.49 19.25
N GLY A 285 4.87 -19.34 18.98
CA GLY A 285 4.00 -19.95 19.99
C GLY A 285 4.50 -21.27 20.59
N GLY A 286 5.68 -21.77 20.19
CA GLY A 286 6.23 -23.03 20.71
C GLY A 286 6.07 -24.23 19.78
N SER A 287 5.67 -24.04 18.52
CA SER A 287 5.52 -25.13 17.54
C SER A 287 6.11 -24.78 16.18
N ASP A 288 6.76 -25.75 15.54
CA ASP A 288 7.25 -25.67 14.16
C ASP A 288 6.10 -25.93 13.17
N GLN A 289 5.30 -24.89 12.94
CA GLN A 289 4.09 -24.97 12.12
C GLN A 289 4.40 -25.11 10.63
N SER A 290 3.48 -25.72 9.89
CA SER A 290 3.58 -25.81 8.42
C SER A 290 3.52 -24.42 7.77
N VAL A 291 4.40 -24.19 6.80
CA VAL A 291 4.36 -23.02 5.93
C VAL A 291 3.58 -23.35 4.65
N ASP A 292 2.67 -22.47 4.24
CA ASP A 292 2.04 -22.53 2.93
C ASP A 292 2.87 -21.73 1.92
N TYR A 293 3.66 -22.45 1.11
CA TYR A 293 4.63 -21.87 0.19
C TYR A 293 3.91 -21.12 -0.95
N LYS A 294 2.80 -21.67 -1.45
CA LYS A 294 2.03 -21.08 -2.54
C LYS A 294 1.35 -19.81 -2.09
N LEU A 295 0.75 -19.82 -0.89
CA LEU A 295 0.14 -18.63 -0.31
C LEU A 295 1.19 -17.53 -0.11
N THR A 296 2.32 -17.86 0.51
CA THR A 296 3.33 -16.88 0.91
C THR A 296 4.04 -16.27 -0.30
N LEU A 297 4.58 -17.08 -1.20
CA LEU A 297 5.22 -16.57 -2.42
C LEU A 297 4.20 -15.84 -3.30
N GLY A 298 2.96 -16.35 -3.38
CA GLY A 298 1.92 -15.70 -4.16
C GLY A 298 1.53 -14.32 -3.61
N ARG A 299 1.52 -14.13 -2.29
CA ARG A 299 1.31 -12.79 -1.69
C ARG A 299 2.44 -11.84 -2.05
N LEU A 300 3.70 -12.28 -1.93
CA LEU A 300 4.86 -11.46 -2.31
C LEU A 300 4.75 -11.01 -3.77
N ILE A 301 4.50 -11.96 -4.69
CA ILE A 301 4.47 -11.69 -6.13
C ILE A 301 3.28 -10.83 -6.53
N THR A 302 2.07 -11.10 -6.00
CA THR A 302 0.88 -10.30 -6.32
C THR A 302 0.97 -8.88 -5.78
N ASN A 303 1.57 -8.70 -4.59
CA ASN A 303 1.89 -7.38 -4.04
C ASN A 303 2.85 -6.61 -4.96
N ALA A 304 3.96 -7.23 -5.38
CA ALA A 304 4.89 -6.61 -6.33
C ALA A 304 4.21 -6.25 -7.67
N GLY A 305 3.39 -7.16 -8.21
CA GLY A 305 2.56 -6.93 -9.40
C GLY A 305 1.46 -5.87 -9.23
N SER A 306 1.37 -5.25 -8.05
CA SER A 306 0.46 -4.15 -7.72
C SER A 306 1.18 -2.93 -7.13
N SER A 307 2.52 -2.91 -7.14
CA SER A 307 3.34 -1.88 -6.48
C SER A 307 3.05 -1.72 -4.97
N ILE A 308 2.70 -2.82 -4.31
CA ILE A 308 2.49 -2.94 -2.87
C ILE A 308 3.68 -3.67 -2.25
N LYS A 309 4.12 -3.22 -1.07
CA LYS A 309 5.26 -3.83 -0.36
C LYS A 309 4.73 -5.03 0.41
N ALA A 310 5.41 -6.16 0.29
CA ALA A 310 5.08 -7.34 1.08
C ALA A 310 5.83 -7.29 2.42
N LEU A 311 5.12 -7.18 3.54
CA LEU A 311 5.72 -7.30 4.87
C LEU A 311 5.40 -8.68 5.45
N MET A 312 6.37 -9.58 5.34
CA MET A 312 6.21 -10.97 5.77
C MET A 312 6.61 -11.08 7.24
N ALA A 313 5.71 -11.57 8.09
CA ALA A 313 6.00 -11.76 9.51
C ALA A 313 6.45 -13.17 9.81
N GLU A 314 7.68 -13.32 10.32
CA GLU A 314 8.23 -14.60 10.75
C GLU A 314 8.37 -14.69 12.26
N THR A 315 8.29 -15.91 12.76
CA THR A 315 8.14 -16.17 14.19
C THR A 315 9.45 -16.69 14.77
N ALA A 316 10.40 -15.78 15.03
CA ALA A 316 11.67 -16.10 15.67
C ALA A 316 11.46 -16.70 17.08
N MET A 317 12.19 -17.76 17.40
CA MET A 317 12.24 -18.36 18.74
C MET A 317 13.03 -17.46 19.69
N VAL A 318 13.04 -17.76 21.00
CA VAL A 318 13.75 -16.95 22.02
C VAL A 318 15.24 -16.77 21.72
N ASN A 319 15.90 -17.72 21.06
CA ASN A 319 17.30 -17.57 20.64
C ASN A 319 17.48 -16.80 19.32
N GLY A 320 16.41 -16.26 18.75
CA GLY A 320 16.39 -15.56 17.46
C GLY A 320 16.36 -16.48 16.23
N LYS A 321 16.54 -17.79 16.37
CA LYS A 321 16.46 -18.68 15.20
C LYS A 321 15.01 -18.87 14.78
N PHE A 322 14.78 -19.00 13.48
CA PHE A 322 13.47 -19.39 12.98
C PHE A 322 13.27 -20.91 13.15
N PRO A 323 12.04 -21.37 13.43
CA PRO A 323 11.68 -22.77 13.34
C PRO A 323 12.07 -23.40 12.00
N SER A 324 12.39 -24.69 12.00
CA SER A 324 12.96 -25.41 10.84
C SER A 324 12.18 -25.20 9.55
N LYS A 325 10.84 -25.24 9.58
CA LYS A 325 10.03 -25.09 8.37
C LYS A 325 10.04 -23.69 7.78
N GLN A 326 10.25 -22.66 8.61
CA GLN A 326 10.41 -21.28 8.14
C GLN A 326 11.81 -21.10 7.55
N ALA A 327 12.86 -21.63 8.20
CA ALA A 327 14.20 -21.63 7.63
C ALA A 327 14.28 -22.41 6.30
N GLU A 328 13.58 -23.54 6.18
CA GLU A 328 13.44 -24.29 4.93
C GLU A 328 12.74 -23.47 3.84
N PHE A 329 11.66 -22.76 4.19
CA PHE A 329 10.99 -21.84 3.29
C PHE A 329 11.94 -20.74 2.81
N ASN A 330 12.69 -20.10 3.70
CA ASN A 330 13.65 -19.05 3.35
C ASN A 330 14.74 -19.56 2.40
N ASN A 331 15.26 -20.77 2.65
CA ASN A 331 16.24 -21.41 1.77
C ASN A 331 15.67 -21.74 0.37
N LEU A 332 14.37 -22.09 0.29
CA LEU A 332 13.69 -22.28 -1.00
C LEU A 332 13.47 -20.93 -1.70
N ALA A 333 13.01 -19.92 -0.95
CA ALA A 333 12.71 -18.60 -1.47
C ALA A 333 13.97 -17.94 -2.07
N ASP A 334 15.13 -18.06 -1.42
CA ASP A 334 16.42 -17.56 -1.92
C ASP A 334 16.71 -18.03 -3.35
N LYS A 335 16.61 -19.34 -3.58
CA LYS A 335 16.82 -19.94 -4.90
C LYS A 335 15.71 -19.58 -5.88
N TYR A 336 14.46 -19.63 -5.41
CA TYR A 336 13.30 -19.48 -6.26
C TYR A 336 13.16 -18.05 -6.78
N LEU A 337 13.25 -17.07 -5.88
CA LEU A 337 13.22 -15.63 -6.14
C LEU A 337 14.46 -15.21 -6.90
N GLY A 338 15.65 -15.69 -6.55
CA GLY A 338 16.89 -15.38 -7.28
C GLY A 338 16.76 -15.61 -8.79
N ALA A 339 16.11 -16.69 -9.20
CA ALA A 339 15.93 -17.02 -10.61
C ALA A 339 14.77 -16.30 -11.33
N ILE A 340 13.92 -15.53 -10.62
CA ILE A 340 12.92 -14.63 -11.22
C ILE A 340 13.09 -13.16 -10.82
N TRP A 341 14.10 -12.83 -10.03
CA TRP A 341 14.17 -11.51 -9.39
C TRP A 341 14.08 -10.34 -10.37
N PRO A 342 14.67 -10.34 -11.57
CA PRO A 342 14.53 -9.21 -12.49
C PRO A 342 13.10 -8.95 -13.01
N SER A 343 12.16 -9.89 -12.84
CA SER A 343 10.73 -9.63 -13.12
C SER A 343 9.97 -9.00 -11.94
N ILE A 344 10.57 -8.98 -10.74
CA ILE A 344 9.98 -8.47 -9.51
C ILE A 344 10.73 -7.25 -8.99
N GLY A 345 12.05 -7.38 -8.80
CA GLY A 345 12.95 -6.30 -8.42
C GLY A 345 13.19 -5.36 -9.61
N GLY A 346 13.05 -4.05 -9.38
CA GLY A 346 13.23 -3.04 -10.43
C GLY A 346 12.04 -2.91 -11.38
N THR A 347 10.89 -3.48 -11.03
CA THR A 347 9.64 -3.37 -11.81
C THR A 347 8.55 -2.67 -10.99
N GLU A 348 7.45 -2.30 -11.66
CA GLU A 348 6.22 -1.80 -11.06
C GLU A 348 5.03 -2.69 -11.46
N GLY A 349 3.91 -2.58 -10.75
CA GLY A 349 2.68 -3.30 -11.07
C GLY A 349 2.10 -2.91 -12.43
N GLY A 350 1.88 -3.91 -13.28
CA GLY A 350 1.35 -3.74 -14.63
C GLY A 350 -0.18 -3.87 -14.69
N GLY A 351 -0.80 -3.10 -15.59
CA GLY A 351 -2.23 -2.95 -15.78
C GLY A 351 -2.88 -1.92 -14.85
N TYR A 352 -2.06 -1.02 -14.29
CA TYR A 352 -2.45 0.07 -13.39
C TYR A 352 -1.84 1.40 -13.88
N SER A 353 -1.26 2.20 -12.97
CA SER A 353 -0.69 3.53 -13.22
C SER A 353 0.59 3.55 -14.05
N PHE A 354 1.23 2.40 -14.26
CA PHE A 354 2.50 2.31 -15.00
C PHE A 354 2.32 1.68 -16.39
N GLY A 355 1.08 1.50 -16.84
CA GLY A 355 0.77 0.74 -18.05
C GLY A 355 0.95 -0.77 -17.83
N GLY A 356 1.17 -1.53 -18.91
CA GLY A 356 1.30 -2.99 -18.89
C GLY A 356 0.01 -3.76 -19.18
N PHE A 357 0.11 -5.08 -19.13
CA PHE A 357 -0.96 -6.05 -19.45
C PHE A 357 -1.99 -6.16 -18.32
N LYS A 358 -3.17 -6.71 -18.59
CA LYS A 358 -4.23 -6.80 -17.58
C LYS A 358 -3.94 -7.91 -16.55
N PRO A 359 -3.84 -7.60 -15.24
CA PRO A 359 -3.67 -8.61 -14.19
C PRO A 359 -5.01 -9.27 -13.82
N GLY A 360 -4.94 -10.26 -12.93
CA GLY A 360 -6.09 -10.95 -12.34
C GLY A 360 -6.41 -12.26 -13.04
N PHE A 361 -7.71 -12.55 -13.18
CA PHE A 361 -8.18 -13.78 -13.82
C PHE A 361 -8.07 -13.73 -15.35
N TRP A 362 -7.56 -14.82 -15.90
CA TRP A 362 -7.39 -15.10 -17.31
C TRP A 362 -8.21 -16.35 -17.71
N ASN A 363 -7.92 -16.96 -18.87
CA ASN A 363 -8.68 -18.12 -19.35
C ASN A 363 -8.57 -19.33 -18.41
N ASP A 364 -9.62 -20.16 -18.41
CA ASP A 364 -9.62 -21.49 -17.78
C ASP A 364 -9.23 -21.51 -16.30
N GLY A 365 -9.64 -20.46 -15.56
CA GLY A 365 -9.34 -20.30 -14.14
C GLY A 365 -7.90 -19.85 -13.84
N ALA A 366 -7.10 -19.58 -14.87
CA ALA A 366 -5.77 -19.01 -14.68
C ALA A 366 -5.86 -17.67 -13.95
N HIS A 367 -4.86 -17.40 -13.11
CA HIS A 367 -4.79 -16.18 -12.34
C HIS A 367 -3.33 -15.76 -12.21
N GLY A 368 -3.10 -14.45 -12.32
CA GLY A 368 -1.76 -13.92 -12.23
C GLY A 368 -1.71 -12.41 -12.11
N VAL A 369 -0.50 -11.88 -12.10
CA VAL A 369 -0.24 -10.45 -12.14
C VAL A 369 0.75 -10.16 -13.25
N THR A 370 0.95 -8.87 -13.52
CA THR A 370 1.92 -8.43 -14.50
C THR A 370 2.80 -7.38 -13.87
N THR A 371 4.05 -7.30 -14.30
CA THR A 371 4.96 -6.23 -13.92
C THR A 371 5.53 -5.58 -15.18
N ILE A 372 5.99 -4.33 -15.03
CA ILE A 372 6.64 -3.56 -16.09
C ILE A 372 7.98 -3.02 -15.56
N SER A 373 9.02 -3.06 -16.40
CA SER A 373 10.33 -2.54 -16.01
C SER A 373 10.26 -1.04 -15.71
N LYS A 374 10.94 -0.62 -14.63
CA LYS A 374 11.09 0.81 -14.30
C LYS A 374 11.95 1.57 -15.30
N THR A 375 12.78 0.87 -16.08
CA THR A 375 13.76 1.49 -17.00
C THR A 375 13.47 1.22 -18.48
N ASP A 376 12.54 0.30 -18.79
CA ASP A 376 12.13 0.00 -20.16
C ASP A 376 10.60 -0.20 -20.23
N PRO A 377 9.84 0.79 -20.74
CA PRO A 377 8.39 0.71 -20.82
C PRO A 377 7.87 -0.34 -21.82
N ASN A 378 8.76 -0.94 -22.64
CA ASN A 378 8.41 -2.01 -23.57
C ASN A 378 8.73 -3.40 -23.01
N LEU A 379 9.29 -3.50 -21.82
CA LEU A 379 9.63 -4.76 -21.17
C LEU A 379 8.66 -5.06 -20.04
N HIS A 380 7.89 -6.14 -20.23
CA HIS A 380 6.89 -6.60 -19.29
C HIS A 380 7.13 -8.03 -18.86
N TYR A 381 6.53 -8.41 -17.75
CA TYR A 381 6.52 -9.79 -17.28
C TYR A 381 5.10 -10.22 -16.94
N LEU A 382 4.75 -11.43 -17.35
CA LEU A 382 3.50 -12.10 -16.97
C LEU A 382 3.83 -13.14 -15.92
N HIS A 383 3.29 -12.99 -14.73
CA HIS A 383 3.45 -13.92 -13.61
C HIS A 383 2.21 -14.81 -13.54
N VAL A 384 2.35 -16.11 -13.82
CA VAL A 384 1.23 -17.06 -13.78
C VAL A 384 1.29 -17.89 -12.50
N LEU A 385 0.47 -17.49 -11.51
CA LEU A 385 0.43 -18.08 -10.16
C LEU A 385 -0.60 -19.21 -10.02
N THR A 386 -1.64 -19.17 -10.85
CA THR A 386 -2.55 -20.29 -11.11
C THR A 386 -2.57 -20.53 -12.60
N ARG A 387 -2.14 -21.72 -13.02
CA ARG A 387 -2.12 -22.11 -14.43
C ARG A 387 -3.54 -22.37 -14.98
N PRO A 388 -3.75 -22.19 -16.30
CA PRO A 388 -4.95 -22.70 -16.97
C PRO A 388 -4.95 -24.23 -16.99
N SER A 389 -6.11 -24.84 -17.26
CA SER A 389 -6.23 -26.29 -17.43
C SER A 389 -5.55 -26.81 -18.71
N GLY A 390 -5.41 -25.96 -19.73
CA GLY A 390 -4.77 -26.28 -21.02
C GLY A 390 -3.32 -25.79 -21.16
N SER A 391 -2.83 -25.81 -22.40
CA SER A 391 -1.47 -25.39 -22.79
C SER A 391 -1.40 -23.97 -23.37
N SER A 392 -2.46 -23.18 -23.20
CA SER A 392 -2.56 -21.83 -23.73
C SER A 392 -2.93 -20.81 -22.65
N LEU A 393 -2.33 -19.63 -22.74
CA LEU A 393 -2.60 -18.51 -21.85
C LEU A 393 -3.12 -17.33 -22.67
N ARG A 394 -4.25 -16.74 -22.27
CA ARG A 394 -4.93 -15.66 -22.98
C ARG A 394 -5.12 -14.46 -22.07
N ILE A 395 -4.51 -13.35 -22.42
CA ILE A 395 -4.44 -12.14 -21.60
C ILE A 395 -4.82 -10.93 -22.45
N ARG A 396 -5.53 -9.97 -21.85
CA ARG A 396 -5.81 -8.68 -22.49
C ARG A 396 -4.50 -7.92 -22.69
N ASP A 397 -4.22 -7.55 -23.93
CA ASP A 397 -2.96 -6.88 -24.30
C ASP A 397 -2.93 -5.39 -23.95
N ASN A 398 -4.08 -4.82 -23.59
CA ASN A 398 -4.25 -3.41 -23.27
C ASN A 398 -3.78 -2.45 -24.39
N GLY A 399 -3.76 -2.94 -25.64
CA GLY A 399 -3.27 -2.24 -26.82
C GLY A 399 -1.76 -2.32 -27.04
N TYR A 400 -1.01 -3.05 -26.21
CA TYR A 400 0.43 -3.25 -26.42
C TYR A 400 0.71 -4.19 -27.58
N ARG A 401 1.56 -3.75 -28.52
CA ARG A 401 2.02 -4.58 -29.64
C ARG A 401 3.17 -5.47 -29.20
N VAL A 402 2.92 -6.76 -29.03
CA VAL A 402 3.92 -7.75 -28.65
C VAL A 402 4.79 -8.12 -29.84
N THR A 403 6.09 -8.12 -29.62
CA THR A 403 7.09 -8.51 -30.63
C THR A 403 7.76 -9.83 -30.28
N GLN A 404 7.88 -10.16 -28.99
CA GLN A 404 8.51 -11.39 -28.54
C GLN A 404 7.96 -11.82 -27.18
N VAL A 405 7.83 -13.13 -27.01
CA VAL A 405 7.56 -13.76 -25.71
C VAL A 405 8.56 -14.88 -25.48
N THR A 406 9.17 -14.92 -24.30
CA THR A 406 10.06 -15.99 -23.86
C THR A 406 9.70 -16.46 -22.46
N ASN A 407 9.79 -17.75 -22.17
CA ASN A 407 9.81 -18.21 -20.78
C ASN A 407 11.03 -17.59 -20.08
N PHE A 408 10.80 -16.92 -18.95
CA PHE A 408 11.82 -16.11 -18.31
C PHE A 408 12.98 -16.95 -17.76
N ARG A 409 12.69 -18.11 -17.15
CA ARG A 409 13.71 -18.96 -16.54
C ARG A 409 14.52 -19.72 -17.58
N THR A 410 13.87 -20.25 -18.61
CA THR A 410 14.52 -21.13 -19.60
C THR A 410 15.04 -20.38 -20.82
N GLY A 411 14.59 -19.15 -21.06
CA GLY A 411 14.87 -18.39 -22.28
C GLY A 411 14.16 -18.92 -23.53
N ALA A 412 13.39 -20.02 -23.41
CA ALA A 412 12.71 -20.62 -24.55
C ALA A 412 11.69 -19.64 -25.15
N VAL A 413 11.71 -19.52 -26.48
CA VAL A 413 10.72 -18.71 -27.21
C VAL A 413 9.35 -19.37 -27.10
N ILE A 414 8.34 -18.56 -26.78
CA ILE A 414 6.96 -19.00 -26.68
C ILE A 414 6.21 -18.53 -27.93
N ALA A 415 5.58 -19.49 -28.61
CA ALA A 415 4.70 -19.19 -29.72
C ALA A 415 3.54 -18.33 -29.21
N HIS A 416 3.27 -17.24 -29.92
CA HIS A 416 2.20 -16.33 -29.55
C HIS A 416 1.50 -15.75 -30.77
N SER A 417 0.27 -15.32 -30.56
CA SER A 417 -0.50 -14.52 -31.51
C SER A 417 -1.23 -13.40 -30.77
N GLN A 418 -1.54 -12.32 -31.49
CA GLN A 418 -2.38 -11.24 -30.98
C GLN A 418 -3.53 -10.97 -31.94
N SER A 419 -4.75 -11.02 -31.40
CA SER A 419 -5.96 -10.63 -32.14
C SER A 419 -7.07 -10.26 -31.19
N ALA A 420 -7.96 -9.36 -31.62
CA ALA A 420 -9.10 -8.88 -30.82
C ALA A 420 -8.72 -8.37 -29.41
N GLY A 421 -7.51 -7.82 -29.27
CA GLY A 421 -6.97 -7.24 -28.04
C GLY A 421 -6.56 -8.28 -27.01
N ILE A 422 -6.28 -9.50 -27.47
CA ILE A 422 -5.87 -10.63 -26.65
C ILE A 422 -4.52 -11.13 -27.16
N LEU A 423 -3.54 -11.16 -26.28
CA LEU A 423 -2.32 -11.95 -26.43
C LEU A 423 -2.64 -13.40 -26.07
N THR A 424 -2.38 -14.31 -27.00
CA THR A 424 -2.50 -15.75 -26.79
C THR A 424 -1.13 -16.40 -26.89
N LEU A 425 -0.66 -16.97 -25.80
CA LEU A 425 0.52 -17.83 -25.76
C LEU A 425 0.08 -19.28 -25.96
N THR A 426 0.82 -20.06 -26.74
CA THR A 426 0.49 -21.46 -27.05
C THR A 426 1.69 -22.39 -26.88
N GLY A 427 1.41 -23.69 -26.79
CA GLY A 427 2.46 -24.70 -26.67
C GLY A 427 3.14 -24.73 -25.30
N ILE A 428 2.50 -24.18 -24.26
CA ILE A 428 3.05 -24.20 -22.90
C ILE A 428 2.85 -25.59 -22.32
N SER A 429 3.94 -26.35 -22.23
CA SER A 429 3.96 -27.73 -21.71
C SER A 429 4.49 -27.84 -20.29
N SER A 430 5.20 -26.82 -19.79
CA SER A 430 5.79 -26.80 -18.46
C SER A 430 5.35 -25.55 -17.69
N TRP A 431 5.04 -25.74 -16.42
CA TRP A 431 4.62 -24.71 -15.49
C TRP A 431 5.45 -24.83 -14.21
N ASP A 432 5.97 -23.71 -13.73
CA ASP A 432 6.59 -23.60 -12.42
C ASP A 432 5.54 -23.80 -11.31
N PRO A 433 5.93 -24.33 -10.14
CA PRO A 433 4.99 -24.69 -9.07
C PRO A 433 4.27 -23.48 -8.42
N TYR A 434 4.90 -22.31 -8.40
CA TYR A 434 4.39 -21.12 -7.69
C TYR A 434 4.15 -19.92 -8.61
N ASP A 435 5.01 -19.72 -9.62
CA ASP A 435 4.97 -18.61 -10.55
C ASP A 435 5.73 -18.93 -11.83
N THR A 436 4.98 -19.17 -12.92
CA THR A 436 5.58 -19.28 -14.25
C THR A 436 5.67 -17.89 -14.86
N VAL A 437 6.90 -17.43 -15.11
CA VAL A 437 7.14 -16.08 -15.61
C VAL A 437 7.41 -16.09 -17.12
N PHE A 438 6.70 -15.25 -17.86
CA PHE A 438 7.01 -14.94 -19.26
C PHE A 438 7.52 -13.51 -19.39
N ARG A 439 8.66 -13.34 -20.06
CA ARG A 439 9.13 -12.04 -20.53
C ARG A 439 8.40 -11.69 -21.81
N VAL A 440 7.84 -10.48 -21.87
CA VAL A 440 7.12 -9.97 -23.02
C VAL A 440 7.75 -8.64 -23.45
N THR A 441 8.29 -8.63 -24.65
CA THR A 441 8.79 -7.40 -25.28
C THR A 441 7.69 -6.83 -26.17
N THR A 442 7.48 -5.52 -26.10
CA THR A 442 6.45 -4.82 -26.87
C THR A 442 7.06 -3.70 -27.71
N ASN A 443 6.23 -3.05 -28.52
CA ASN A 443 6.55 -1.83 -29.26
C ASN A 443 5.47 -0.78 -28.98
N GLY A 444 5.31 -0.45 -27.69
CA GLY A 444 4.32 0.49 -27.20
C GLY A 444 2.88 0.09 -27.45
N ARG A 445 1.98 1.03 -27.14
CA ARG A 445 0.54 0.88 -27.37
C ARG A 445 0.16 1.42 -28.74
N ALA A 446 -0.84 0.81 -29.37
CA ALA A 446 -1.41 1.29 -30.62
C ALA A 446 -2.93 1.16 -30.63
N GLY A 447 -3.56 1.81 -31.62
CA GLY A 447 -5.02 1.74 -31.77
C GLY A 447 -5.77 2.47 -30.67
N ILE A 448 -5.16 3.48 -30.05
CA ILE A 448 -5.75 4.32 -28.99
C ILE A 448 -5.82 5.76 -29.49
N ILE A 449 -6.97 6.39 -29.30
CA ILE A 449 -7.14 7.81 -29.57
C ILE A 449 -6.31 8.58 -28.53
N PRO A 450 -5.37 9.46 -28.96
CA PRO A 450 -4.58 10.26 -28.02
C PRO A 450 -5.45 11.08 -27.08
N PRO A 451 -5.17 11.12 -25.77
CA PRO A 451 -5.97 11.89 -24.82
C PRO A 451 -6.09 13.38 -25.16
N SER A 452 -5.06 13.95 -25.80
CA SER A 452 -5.03 15.33 -26.27
C SER A 452 -5.97 15.62 -27.45
N SER A 453 -6.58 14.61 -28.07
CA SER A 453 -7.44 14.78 -29.24
C SER A 453 -8.93 14.75 -28.91
N TYR A 454 -9.32 14.71 -27.63
CA TYR A 454 -10.72 14.78 -27.23
C TYR A 454 -10.91 15.63 -25.98
N VAL A 455 -12.10 16.20 -25.87
CA VAL A 455 -12.52 16.98 -24.69
C VAL A 455 -13.37 16.11 -23.78
N MET A 456 -12.99 16.07 -22.50
CA MET A 456 -13.75 15.35 -21.48
C MET A 456 -14.78 16.27 -20.81
N SER A 457 -15.99 15.74 -20.61
CA SER A 457 -16.99 16.35 -19.74
C SER A 457 -17.71 15.29 -18.92
N ALA A 458 -18.35 15.70 -17.81
CA ALA A 458 -19.15 14.81 -16.98
C ALA A 458 -20.52 15.43 -16.68
N SER A 459 -21.52 14.59 -16.41
CA SER A 459 -22.84 15.08 -15.97
C SER A 459 -22.88 15.53 -14.51
N ALA A 460 -21.88 15.14 -13.71
CA ALA A 460 -21.70 15.53 -12.32
C ALA A 460 -20.23 15.32 -11.90
N GLY A 461 -19.87 15.82 -10.71
CA GLY A 461 -18.52 15.71 -10.17
C GLY A 461 -17.63 16.89 -10.54
N SER A 462 -16.33 16.72 -10.35
CA SER A 462 -15.32 17.76 -10.58
C SER A 462 -14.16 17.25 -11.45
N SER A 463 -13.58 18.16 -12.24
CA SER A 463 -12.36 17.93 -13.02
C SER A 463 -12.41 16.71 -13.98
N PRO A 464 -13.42 16.62 -14.88
CA PRO A 464 -13.51 15.50 -15.83
C PRO A 464 -12.31 15.39 -16.78
N SER A 465 -11.57 16.48 -17.02
CA SER A 465 -10.32 16.47 -17.78
C SER A 465 -9.24 15.59 -17.18
N ASN A 466 -9.26 15.36 -15.87
CA ASN A 466 -8.27 14.53 -15.18
C ASN A 466 -8.28 13.08 -15.66
N VAL A 467 -9.38 12.60 -16.23
CA VAL A 467 -9.50 11.23 -16.77
C VAL A 467 -8.61 11.03 -18.01
N ALA A 468 -8.12 12.10 -18.62
CA ALA A 468 -7.41 12.10 -19.88
C ALA A 468 -6.10 12.90 -19.82
N ASP A 469 -5.58 13.23 -18.63
CA ASP A 469 -4.35 14.02 -18.48
C ASP A 469 -3.07 13.18 -18.39
N GLY A 470 -3.20 11.85 -18.27
CA GLY A 470 -2.08 10.92 -18.13
C GLY A 470 -1.39 10.98 -16.76
N ASN A 471 -2.01 11.61 -15.76
CA ASN A 471 -1.44 11.83 -14.45
C ASN A 471 -2.24 11.13 -13.35
N TYR A 472 -1.68 10.07 -12.76
CA TYR A 472 -2.33 9.30 -11.69
C TYR A 472 -2.36 10.03 -10.31
N LEU A 473 -1.81 11.25 -10.23
CA LEU A 473 -2.00 12.14 -9.07
C LEU A 473 -3.35 12.85 -9.09
N THR A 474 -3.95 12.97 -10.26
CA THR A 474 -5.25 13.58 -10.50
C THR A 474 -6.27 12.50 -10.84
N TYR A 475 -7.54 12.79 -10.59
CA TYR A 475 -8.64 11.89 -10.90
C TYR A 475 -9.93 12.69 -11.04
N TRP A 476 -10.92 12.11 -11.71
CA TRP A 476 -12.29 12.60 -11.64
C TRP A 476 -13.01 11.95 -10.46
N ASP A 477 -13.73 12.75 -9.69
CA ASP A 477 -14.62 12.29 -8.60
C ASP A 477 -16.07 12.60 -8.97
N SER A 478 -16.93 11.58 -9.00
CA SER A 478 -18.36 11.73 -9.28
C SER A 478 -19.14 12.47 -8.19
N ASN A 479 -18.50 12.77 -7.05
CA ASN A 479 -19.10 13.30 -5.83
C ASN A 479 -20.28 12.44 -5.35
N LYS A 480 -20.08 11.11 -5.34
CA LYS A 480 -21.11 10.11 -4.99
C LYS A 480 -22.40 10.20 -5.81
N THR A 481 -22.32 10.68 -7.05
CA THR A 481 -23.47 10.75 -7.96
C THR A 481 -23.54 9.50 -8.83
N THR A 482 -24.70 8.83 -8.81
CA THR A 482 -25.06 7.74 -9.74
C THR A 482 -26.58 7.77 -10.00
N PRO A 483 -27.06 7.58 -11.24
CA PRO A 483 -26.28 7.40 -12.46
C PRO A 483 -25.50 8.67 -12.83
N VAL A 484 -24.35 8.51 -13.47
CA VAL A 484 -23.47 9.61 -13.87
C VAL A 484 -22.79 9.28 -15.19
N SER A 485 -22.55 10.30 -16.03
CA SER A 485 -21.93 10.14 -17.33
C SER A 485 -20.55 10.78 -17.40
N LEU A 486 -19.58 10.07 -17.98
CA LEU A 486 -18.38 10.63 -18.60
C LEU A 486 -18.57 10.69 -20.12
N ARG A 487 -18.14 11.78 -20.75
CA ARG A 487 -18.33 12.05 -22.17
C ARG A 487 -17.01 12.44 -22.81
N PHE A 488 -16.75 11.83 -23.96
CA PHE A 488 -15.64 12.11 -24.85
C PHE A 488 -16.20 12.86 -26.07
N ASP A 489 -15.75 14.08 -26.33
CA ASP A 489 -15.95 14.77 -27.61
C ASP A 489 -14.67 14.68 -28.42
N LEU A 490 -14.68 13.88 -29.49
CA LEU A 490 -13.53 13.64 -30.37
C LEU A 490 -13.28 14.80 -31.35
N GLY A 491 -14.12 15.84 -31.36
CA GLY A 491 -14.07 16.97 -32.29
C GLY A 491 -14.54 16.64 -33.71
N THR A 492 -14.19 15.45 -34.20
CA THR A 492 -14.62 14.89 -35.49
C THR A 492 -15.08 13.44 -35.32
N ALA A 493 -15.80 12.92 -36.30
CA ALA A 493 -16.17 11.51 -36.29
C ALA A 493 -14.92 10.63 -36.45
N GLN A 494 -14.71 9.69 -35.52
CA GLN A 494 -13.62 8.72 -35.56
C GLN A 494 -14.14 7.31 -35.27
N ARG A 495 -13.36 6.32 -35.69
CA ARG A 495 -13.65 4.91 -35.42
C ARG A 495 -13.41 4.60 -33.93
N VAL A 496 -14.35 3.92 -33.28
CA VAL A 496 -14.24 3.47 -31.88
C VAL A 496 -14.65 2.00 -31.79
N GLN A 497 -13.93 1.23 -30.95
CA GLN A 497 -14.12 -0.21 -30.73
C GLN A 497 -14.14 -0.62 -29.27
N TYR A 498 -13.58 0.17 -28.34
CA TYR A 498 -13.65 -0.12 -26.92
C TYR A 498 -13.46 1.13 -26.06
N VAL A 499 -13.87 1.03 -24.79
CA VAL A 499 -13.49 1.97 -23.71
C VAL A 499 -12.58 1.24 -22.73
N GLY A 500 -11.38 1.77 -22.49
CA GLY A 500 -10.49 1.32 -21.41
C GLY A 500 -10.63 2.23 -20.20
N ILE A 501 -10.64 1.67 -18.99
CA ILE A 501 -10.89 2.41 -17.75
C ILE A 501 -9.93 1.91 -16.67
N ASN A 502 -9.18 2.82 -16.08
CA ASN A 502 -8.43 2.61 -14.85
C ASN A 502 -9.15 3.31 -13.69
N GLN A 503 -9.76 2.52 -12.82
CA GLN A 503 -10.52 3.01 -11.68
C GLN A 503 -9.56 3.26 -10.52
N ARG A 504 -9.84 4.28 -9.71
CA ARG A 504 -9.00 4.57 -8.56
C ARG A 504 -9.03 3.39 -7.59
N GLU A 505 -7.84 2.93 -7.20
CA GLU A 505 -7.64 1.75 -6.36
C GLU A 505 -7.78 2.09 -4.85
N ASP A 506 -8.79 2.88 -4.47
CA ASP A 506 -9.01 3.39 -3.11
C ASP A 506 -10.07 2.57 -2.32
N SER A 507 -10.38 1.36 -2.77
CA SER A 507 -11.27 0.41 -2.07
C SER A 507 -10.92 -1.05 -2.40
N VAL A 508 -11.27 -1.94 -1.49
CA VAL A 508 -11.19 -3.40 -1.68
C VAL A 508 -11.92 -3.84 -2.95
N SER A 509 -11.51 -4.94 -3.58
CA SER A 509 -12.14 -5.47 -4.81
C SER A 509 -13.15 -6.59 -4.56
N TYR A 510 -13.61 -6.77 -3.33
CA TYR A 510 -14.70 -7.67 -2.95
C TYR A 510 -15.38 -7.15 -1.68
N ALA A 511 -16.53 -7.70 -1.30
CA ALA A 511 -17.18 -7.34 -0.04
C ALA A 511 -16.49 -8.08 1.12
N ARG A 512 -15.67 -7.37 1.90
CA ARG A 512 -15.03 -7.91 3.12
C ARG A 512 -15.99 -7.95 4.30
N SER A 513 -16.86 -6.95 4.39
CA SER A 513 -17.90 -6.83 5.40
C SER A 513 -19.07 -5.97 4.88
N SER A 514 -20.07 -5.72 5.70
CA SER A 514 -21.16 -4.78 5.39
C SER A 514 -20.70 -3.32 5.26
N THR A 515 -19.51 -2.98 5.77
CA THR A 515 -18.94 -1.63 5.85
C THR A 515 -17.61 -1.47 5.11
N GLU A 516 -17.15 -2.52 4.44
CA GLU A 516 -15.91 -2.54 3.68
C GLU A 516 -16.14 -3.22 2.33
N GLN A 517 -16.60 -2.43 1.36
CA GLN A 517 -17.01 -2.89 0.04
C GLN A 517 -16.30 -2.14 -1.10
N SER A 518 -16.47 -2.67 -2.32
CA SER A 518 -15.83 -2.13 -3.53
C SER A 518 -16.58 -0.93 -4.08
N ALA A 519 -15.87 0.18 -4.30
CA ALA A 519 -16.39 1.38 -4.95
C ALA A 519 -16.39 1.30 -6.49
N ARG A 520 -16.01 0.14 -7.06
CA ARG A 520 -15.88 -0.01 -8.52
C ARG A 520 -17.22 0.04 -9.23
N ILE A 521 -17.19 0.45 -10.49
CA ILE A 521 -18.30 0.38 -11.44
C ILE A 521 -18.85 -1.04 -11.45
N ARG A 522 -20.18 -1.15 -11.30
CA ARG A 522 -20.89 -2.42 -11.50
C ARG A 522 -21.67 -2.35 -12.79
N ASP A 523 -22.76 -1.60 -12.85
CA ASP A 523 -23.63 -1.55 -14.02
C ASP A 523 -23.30 -0.32 -14.89
N TYR A 524 -23.25 -0.49 -16.21
CA TYR A 524 -22.93 0.59 -17.16
C TYR A 524 -23.76 0.55 -18.44
N LYS A 525 -23.76 1.69 -19.14
CA LYS A 525 -24.25 1.82 -20.52
C LYS A 525 -23.29 2.71 -21.33
N VAL A 526 -23.12 2.39 -22.60
CA VAL A 526 -22.35 3.21 -23.55
C VAL A 526 -23.25 3.69 -24.67
N TYR A 527 -23.21 4.98 -24.93
CA TYR A 527 -23.93 5.66 -26.00
C TYR A 527 -22.95 6.34 -26.95
N VAL A 528 -23.41 6.59 -28.17
CA VAL A 528 -22.66 7.37 -29.17
C VAL A 528 -23.55 8.43 -29.78
N SER A 529 -22.94 9.52 -30.26
CA SER A 529 -23.68 10.63 -30.85
C SER A 529 -22.84 11.38 -31.88
N SER A 530 -23.49 11.89 -32.93
CA SER A 530 -22.86 12.79 -33.90
C SER A 530 -22.82 14.25 -33.44
N ASN A 531 -23.70 14.65 -32.51
CA ASN A 531 -23.91 16.04 -32.09
C ASN A 531 -23.78 16.28 -30.58
N GLY A 532 -23.60 15.23 -29.78
CA GLY A 532 -23.40 15.32 -28.32
C GLY A 532 -24.69 15.53 -27.52
N THR A 533 -25.84 15.68 -28.17
CA THR A 533 -27.15 15.93 -27.53
C THR A 533 -28.15 14.81 -27.78
N SER A 534 -28.17 14.25 -29.00
CA SER A 534 -29.03 13.13 -29.39
C SER A 534 -28.25 11.81 -29.29
N TRP A 535 -28.56 10.99 -28.27
CA TRP A 535 -27.79 9.79 -27.95
C TRP A 535 -28.43 8.46 -28.38
N GLY A 536 -29.73 8.47 -28.71
CA GLY A 536 -30.48 7.25 -29.06
C GLY A 536 -30.41 6.17 -27.97
N SER A 537 -30.50 4.91 -28.40
CA SER A 537 -30.34 3.73 -27.54
C SER A 537 -28.87 3.44 -27.23
N PRO A 538 -28.54 2.85 -26.06
CA PRO A 538 -27.17 2.46 -25.77
C PRO A 538 -26.68 1.39 -26.75
N ILE A 539 -25.46 1.54 -27.26
CA ILE A 539 -24.81 0.55 -28.14
C ILE A 539 -24.20 -0.61 -27.36
N LYS A 540 -24.05 -0.44 -26.04
CA LYS A 540 -23.59 -1.48 -25.11
C LYS A 540 -24.20 -1.23 -23.73
N THR A 541 -24.64 -2.29 -23.09
CA THR A 541 -24.98 -2.31 -21.66
C THR A 541 -24.31 -3.52 -21.03
N GLY A 542 -24.00 -3.47 -19.74
CA GLY A 542 -23.48 -4.63 -19.07
C GLY A 542 -23.08 -4.39 -17.63
N THR A 543 -22.41 -5.39 -17.09
CA THR A 543 -21.84 -5.35 -15.75
C THR A 543 -20.33 -5.56 -15.81
N LEU A 544 -19.60 -4.90 -14.93
CA LEU A 544 -18.17 -5.10 -14.72
C LEU A 544 -17.94 -5.85 -13.41
N PRO A 545 -17.06 -6.87 -13.39
CA PRO A 545 -16.73 -7.55 -12.16
C PRO A 545 -15.95 -6.60 -11.23
N SER A 546 -16.12 -6.78 -9.93
CA SER A 546 -15.28 -6.08 -8.95
C SER A 546 -13.88 -6.70 -8.98
N ARG A 547 -12.97 -6.09 -9.75
CA ARG A 547 -11.58 -6.54 -9.91
C ARG A 547 -10.65 -5.33 -9.99
N ARG A 548 -9.42 -5.51 -9.53
CA ARG A 548 -8.36 -4.50 -9.61
C ARG A 548 -7.81 -4.38 -11.03
N GLY A 549 -7.23 -3.22 -11.31
CA GLY A 549 -6.55 -2.91 -12.57
C GLY A 549 -7.52 -2.54 -13.68
N VAL A 550 -6.96 -2.30 -14.86
CA VAL A 550 -7.72 -1.84 -16.02
C VAL A 550 -8.85 -2.79 -16.42
N VAL A 551 -10.00 -2.20 -16.71
CA VAL A 551 -11.17 -2.88 -17.29
C VAL A 551 -11.48 -2.34 -18.69
N PHE A 552 -12.02 -3.21 -19.54
CA PHE A 552 -12.38 -2.88 -20.91
C PHE A 552 -13.86 -3.14 -21.15
N ILE A 553 -14.47 -2.24 -21.90
CA ILE A 553 -15.82 -2.39 -22.45
C ILE A 553 -15.67 -2.47 -23.96
N ASP A 554 -15.79 -3.68 -24.51
CA ASP A 554 -15.74 -3.88 -25.96
C ASP A 554 -17.07 -3.45 -26.60
N LEU A 555 -16.96 -2.69 -27.69
CA LEU A 555 -18.06 -2.07 -28.41
C LEU A 555 -18.20 -2.66 -29.82
N PRO A 556 -19.42 -2.71 -30.38
CA PRO A 556 -19.58 -2.82 -31.82
C PRO A 556 -18.80 -1.70 -32.50
N VAL A 557 -18.09 -2.04 -33.58
CA VAL A 557 -17.31 -1.08 -34.35
C VAL A 557 -18.22 0.03 -34.84
N THR A 558 -17.92 1.28 -34.48
CA THR A 558 -18.73 2.42 -34.88
C THR A 558 -17.88 3.62 -35.24
N THR A 559 -18.40 4.52 -36.07
CA THR A 559 -17.77 5.80 -36.39
C THR A 559 -18.63 6.90 -35.78
N THR A 560 -18.08 7.65 -34.84
CA THR A 560 -18.83 8.63 -34.06
C THR A 560 -17.95 9.79 -33.61
N ARG A 561 -18.57 10.93 -33.29
CA ARG A 561 -17.86 12.09 -32.71
C ARG A 561 -17.88 12.06 -31.18
N HIS A 562 -18.98 11.60 -30.59
CA HIS A 562 -19.14 11.61 -29.14
C HIS A 562 -19.38 10.20 -28.61
N VAL A 563 -18.71 9.87 -27.51
CA VAL A 563 -18.95 8.65 -26.73
C VAL A 563 -19.37 9.06 -25.32
N ARG A 564 -20.39 8.41 -24.76
CA ARG A 564 -20.83 8.62 -23.38
C ARG A 564 -20.85 7.29 -22.64
N LEU A 565 -20.03 7.19 -21.60
CA LEU A 565 -20.08 6.13 -20.60
C LEU A 565 -20.99 6.59 -19.46
N GLU A 566 -22.18 6.01 -19.35
CA GLU A 566 -23.06 6.16 -18.20
C GLU A 566 -22.76 5.04 -17.19
N VAL A 567 -22.26 5.40 -16.02
CA VAL A 567 -22.16 4.50 -14.88
C VAL A 567 -23.48 4.55 -14.12
N VAL A 568 -24.17 3.41 -14.06
CA VAL A 568 -25.50 3.30 -13.45
C VAL A 568 -25.38 3.16 -11.93
N ASN A 569 -24.44 2.33 -11.44
CA ASN A 569 -24.16 2.14 -10.02
C ASN A 569 -22.77 1.51 -9.79
N THR A 570 -22.40 1.42 -8.52
CA THR A 570 -21.15 0.81 -8.03
C THR A 570 -21.45 -0.48 -7.26
N HIS A 571 -20.41 -1.29 -6.97
CA HIS A 571 -20.55 -2.54 -6.21
C HIS A 571 -20.96 -2.33 -4.74
N ALA A 572 -20.55 -1.22 -4.11
CA ALA A 572 -20.86 -0.92 -2.71
C ALA A 572 -22.36 -0.76 -2.47
N ALA A 573 -22.87 -1.48 -1.47
CA ALA A 573 -24.22 -1.37 -0.94
C ALA A 573 -24.39 -0.15 -0.04
N SER A 574 -25.64 0.26 0.20
CA SER A 574 -25.97 1.41 1.04
C SER A 574 -25.58 1.26 2.52
N SER A 575 -25.31 0.04 2.98
CA SER A 575 -24.78 -0.23 4.32
C SER A 575 -23.36 0.31 4.53
N ASP A 576 -22.56 0.39 3.47
CA ASP A 576 -21.23 1.01 3.50
C ASP A 576 -21.35 2.48 3.10
N THR A 577 -21.76 3.33 4.03
CA THR A 577 -21.97 4.77 3.76
C THR A 577 -20.71 5.49 3.25
N THR A 578 -19.52 4.94 3.55
CA THR A 578 -18.24 5.48 3.11
C THR A 578 -18.03 5.25 1.61
N ARG A 579 -18.22 4.03 1.09
CA ARG A 579 -18.03 3.71 -0.33
C ARG A 579 -19.30 3.75 -1.17
N TYR A 580 -20.49 3.79 -0.57
CA TYR A 580 -21.75 3.82 -1.31
C TYR A 580 -21.77 4.96 -2.34
N LYS A 581 -21.98 4.62 -3.62
CA LYS A 581 -21.94 5.49 -4.80
C LYS A 581 -20.61 6.20 -5.08
N ARG A 582 -19.56 5.98 -4.26
CA ARG A 582 -18.25 6.58 -4.50
C ARG A 582 -17.72 6.05 -5.82
N LEU A 583 -17.37 6.95 -6.74
CA LEU A 583 -16.80 6.59 -8.04
C LEU A 583 -15.71 7.59 -8.37
N ARG A 584 -14.49 7.06 -8.54
CA ARG A 584 -13.32 7.83 -8.93
C ARG A 584 -12.58 7.10 -10.04
N ILE A 585 -12.18 7.83 -11.06
CA ILE A 585 -11.50 7.29 -12.24
C ILE A 585 -10.23 8.09 -12.44
N ASP A 586 -9.10 7.39 -12.43
CA ASP A 586 -7.79 7.99 -12.67
C ASP A 586 -7.56 8.17 -14.18
N GLU A 587 -8.01 7.20 -15.01
CA GLU A 587 -7.82 7.25 -16.46
C GLU A 587 -8.95 6.56 -17.22
N ALA A 588 -9.34 7.11 -18.38
CA ALA A 588 -10.12 6.39 -19.36
C ALA A 588 -9.79 6.84 -20.79
N TRP A 589 -9.83 5.90 -21.73
CA TRP A 589 -9.48 6.14 -23.13
C TRP A 589 -10.37 5.36 -24.09
N LEU A 590 -10.34 5.77 -25.35
CA LEU A 590 -11.05 5.14 -26.45
C LEU A 590 -10.08 4.45 -27.40
N GLY A 591 -10.40 3.20 -27.76
CA GLY A 591 -9.66 2.43 -28.73
C GLY A 591 -10.29 2.47 -30.12
N THR A 592 -9.48 2.63 -31.16
CA THR A 592 -9.87 2.54 -32.58
C THR A 592 -9.68 1.15 -33.16
N SER A 593 -8.74 0.39 -32.59
CA SER A 593 -8.36 -0.97 -32.97
C SER A 593 -7.69 -1.67 -31.80
N TYR A 594 -7.53 -2.97 -31.91
CA TYR A 594 -6.73 -3.78 -31.00
C TYR A 594 -5.28 -3.90 -31.44
#